data_AF-A0A420EIE2-F1
#
_entry.id   AF-A0A420EIE2-F1
#
_cell.length_a   1.000
_cell.length_b   1.000
_cell.length_c   1.000
_cell.angle_alpha   90.00
_cell.angle_beta   90.00
_cell.angle_gamma   90.00
#
_symmetry.space_group_name_H-M   'P 1'
#
loop_
_entity.id
_entity.type
_entity.pdbx_description
1 polymer ?
#
loop_
_entity_poly.entity_id
_entity_poly.type
_entity_poly.pdbx_seq_one_letter_code
_entity_poly.pdbx_strand_id
1 'polypeptide(L)'
;MIAITTILISACSLPTEHKVWKHESPEQFVVLSAVGYAPISAQQGQSDQHKTLQAMQASKLDAYRELSERVYGQEISAQSSVADMVLGQTQLQSSVSGVIRGARVKRSYALDDTYITELELDFAEIYQVIASQVTPRTEQIDSTIAF
;
A
#
# COMPACT_ATOMS: atom_id res chain seq x y z
N MET A 1 61.13 -37.34 13.82
CA MET A 1 60.16 -36.63 14.68
C MET A 1 59.73 -35.34 13.97
N ILE A 2 58.60 -35.46 13.27
CA ILE A 2 57.62 -34.47 12.81
C ILE A 2 58.05 -32.99 12.86
N ALA A 3 58.34 -32.42 11.68
CA ALA A 3 58.36 -30.98 11.44
C ALA A 3 56.90 -30.49 11.36
N ILE A 4 56.48 -29.75 12.39
CA ILE A 4 55.12 -29.18 12.49
C ILE A 4 55.12 -27.87 11.70
N THR A 5 54.65 -27.94 10.45
CA THR A 5 54.40 -26.77 9.61
C THR A 5 53.01 -26.23 9.96
N THR A 6 52.94 -25.25 10.86
CA THR A 6 51.71 -24.55 11.22
C THR A 6 51.30 -23.63 10.07
N ILE A 7 50.30 -24.07 9.30
CA ILE A 7 49.61 -23.26 8.29
C ILE A 7 48.81 -22.19 9.04
N LEU A 8 49.26 -20.93 8.98
CA LEU A 8 48.48 -19.77 9.40
C LEU A 8 47.37 -19.55 8.37
N ILE A 9 46.16 -20.01 8.69
CA ILE A 9 44.95 -19.71 7.93
C ILE A 9 44.57 -18.27 8.27
N SER A 10 45.10 -17.29 7.53
CA SER A 10 44.57 -15.93 7.55
C SER A 10 43.19 -15.93 6.91
N ALA A 11 42.16 -16.09 7.73
CA ALA A 11 40.80 -15.77 7.35
C ALA A 11 40.73 -14.26 7.07
N CYS A 12 40.68 -13.88 5.80
CA CYS A 12 40.31 -12.51 5.42
C CYS A 12 38.83 -12.31 5.74
N SER A 13 38.52 -11.65 6.86
CA SER A 13 37.20 -11.05 7.06
C SER A 13 37.09 -9.84 6.14
N LEU A 14 36.57 -10.06 4.93
CA LEU A 14 36.09 -8.96 4.09
C LEU A 14 35.00 -8.23 4.88
N PRO A 15 35.09 -6.90 5.07
CA PRO A 15 33.96 -6.14 5.59
C PRO A 15 32.84 -6.26 4.57
N THR A 16 31.83 -7.07 4.89
CA THR A 16 30.59 -7.10 4.14
C THR A 16 29.88 -5.79 4.41
N GLU A 17 29.97 -4.85 3.46
CA GLU A 17 29.19 -3.62 3.50
C GLU A 17 27.71 -3.99 3.34
N HIS A 18 27.02 -4.16 4.46
CA HIS A 18 25.59 -4.40 4.46
C HIS A 18 24.89 -3.07 4.16
N LYS A 19 24.34 -2.93 2.95
CA LYS A 19 23.47 -1.79 2.62
C LYS A 19 22.18 -1.90 3.44
N VAL A 20 22.11 -1.17 4.56
CA VAL A 20 20.90 -1.02 5.35
C VAL A 20 20.09 0.12 4.73
N TRP A 21 19.02 -0.22 4.02
CA TRP A 21 18.06 0.78 3.57
C TRP A 21 17.37 1.40 4.78
N LYS A 22 17.59 2.68 5.03
CA LYS A 22 16.80 3.45 5.99
C LYS A 22 15.53 3.93 5.31
N HIS A 23 14.39 3.50 5.81
CA HIS A 23 13.10 3.98 5.36
C HIS A 23 12.86 5.37 5.94
N GLU A 24 13.16 6.41 5.15
CA GLU A 24 12.83 7.78 5.52
C GLU A 24 11.34 8.03 5.26
N SER A 25 10.64 8.57 6.27
CA SER A 25 9.23 8.90 6.12
C SER A 25 9.09 10.09 5.17
N PRO A 26 8.12 10.08 4.23
CA PRO A 26 7.90 11.23 3.36
C PRO A 26 7.49 12.46 4.18
N GLU A 27 7.96 13.64 3.78
CA GLU A 27 7.63 14.91 4.45
C GLU A 27 6.15 15.27 4.33
N GLN A 28 5.46 14.77 3.30
CA GLN A 28 4.05 15.02 3.03
C GLN A 28 3.36 13.77 2.51
N PHE A 29 2.16 13.50 3.03
CA PHE A 29 1.30 12.42 2.55
C PHE A 29 0.22 12.97 1.62
N VAL A 30 -0.04 12.25 0.54
CA VAL A 30 -1.11 12.58 -0.40
C VAL A 30 -2.43 12.04 0.14
N VAL A 31 -3.52 12.78 -0.10
CA VAL A 31 -4.89 12.28 0.12
C VAL A 31 -5.56 12.11 -1.23
N LEU A 32 -6.01 10.88 -1.52
CA LEU A 32 -6.77 10.59 -2.72
C LEU A 32 -8.26 10.50 -2.36
N SER A 33 -9.11 10.91 -3.28
CA SER A 33 -10.56 10.77 -3.16
C SER A 33 -11.13 10.25 -4.46
N ALA A 34 -12.33 9.69 -4.39
CA ALA A 34 -13.09 9.28 -5.57
C ALA A 34 -14.59 9.38 -5.27
N VAL A 35 -15.39 9.56 -6.32
CA VAL A 35 -16.85 9.61 -6.22
C VAL A 35 -17.42 8.60 -7.19
N GLY A 36 -18.36 7.79 -6.71
CA GLY A 36 -19.09 6.83 -7.51
C GLY A 36 -20.57 7.14 -7.55
N TYR A 37 -21.19 6.80 -8.68
CA TYR A 37 -22.57 7.16 -8.99
C TYR A 37 -23.35 5.92 -9.43
N ALA A 38 -24.60 5.81 -8.98
CA ALA A 38 -25.50 4.76 -9.46
C ALA A 38 -26.94 5.25 -9.53
N PRO A 39 -27.57 5.26 -10.71
CA PRO A 39 -28.98 5.57 -10.84
C PRO A 39 -29.85 4.53 -10.10
N ILE A 40 -30.79 4.98 -9.27
CA ILE A 40 -31.67 4.15 -8.45
C ILE A 40 -32.70 3.45 -9.35
N SER A 41 -33.34 4.17 -10.26
CA SER A 41 -34.34 3.62 -11.17
C SER A 41 -33.81 2.46 -12.04
N ALA A 42 -32.53 2.54 -12.40
CA ALA A 42 -31.83 1.55 -13.22
C ALA A 42 -31.46 0.26 -12.46
N GLN A 43 -31.55 0.24 -11.13
CA GLN A 43 -31.23 -0.94 -10.34
C GLN A 43 -32.34 -1.98 -10.39
N GLN A 44 -31.94 -3.24 -10.30
CA GLN A 44 -32.87 -4.36 -10.17
C GLN A 44 -33.41 -4.44 -8.74
N GLY A 45 -34.69 -4.71 -8.60
CA GLY A 45 -35.33 -4.84 -7.28
C GLY A 45 -36.84 -4.84 -7.38
N GLN A 46 -37.48 -5.56 -6.45
CA GLN A 46 -38.95 -5.65 -6.39
C GLN A 46 -39.61 -4.40 -5.76
N SER A 47 -38.86 -3.62 -4.99
CA SER A 47 -39.32 -2.39 -4.35
C SER A 47 -38.32 -1.24 -4.53
N ASP A 48 -38.78 0.00 -4.37
CA ASP A 48 -37.92 1.18 -4.43
C ASP A 48 -36.84 1.15 -3.35
N GLN A 49 -37.14 0.59 -2.18
CA GLN A 49 -36.16 0.36 -1.12
C GLN A 49 -35.07 -0.62 -1.58
N HIS A 50 -35.43 -1.73 -2.23
CA HIS A 50 -34.44 -2.66 -2.78
C HIS A 50 -33.57 -1.99 -3.85
N LYS A 51 -34.17 -1.23 -4.77
CA LYS A 51 -33.42 -0.48 -5.78
C LYS A 51 -32.45 0.52 -5.16
N THR A 52 -32.88 1.21 -4.11
CA THR A 52 -32.03 2.17 -3.38
C THR A 52 -30.83 1.48 -2.71
N LEU A 53 -31.06 0.33 -2.06
CA LEU A 53 -29.96 -0.45 -1.46
C LEU A 53 -28.99 -0.99 -2.50
N GLN A 54 -29.49 -1.40 -3.67
CA GLN A 54 -28.65 -1.82 -4.79
C GLN A 54 -27.85 -0.64 -5.36
N ALA A 55 -28.45 0.56 -5.45
CA ALA A 55 -27.78 1.76 -5.94
C ALA A 55 -26.69 2.21 -4.96
N MET A 56 -26.94 2.12 -3.66
CA MET A 56 -25.93 2.36 -2.63
C MET A 56 -24.72 1.44 -2.82
N GLN A 57 -24.94 0.14 -3.02
CA GLN A 57 -23.85 -0.82 -3.26
C GLN A 57 -23.12 -0.56 -4.58
N ALA A 58 -23.86 -0.29 -5.65
CA ALA A 58 -23.31 -0.01 -6.97
C ALA A 58 -22.48 1.28 -6.98
N SER A 59 -22.98 2.36 -6.37
CA SER A 59 -22.25 3.63 -6.25
C SER A 59 -20.98 3.49 -5.44
N LYS A 60 -21.00 2.67 -4.37
CA LYS A 60 -19.80 2.36 -3.59
C LYS A 60 -18.78 1.58 -4.42
N LEU A 61 -19.22 0.58 -5.20
CA LEU A 61 -18.33 -0.18 -6.07
C LEU A 61 -17.69 0.70 -7.16
N ASP A 62 -18.48 1.57 -7.78
CA ASP A 62 -17.99 2.53 -8.77
C ASP A 62 -16.96 3.49 -8.17
N ALA A 63 -17.20 4.00 -6.95
CA ALA A 63 -16.23 4.83 -6.24
C ALA A 63 -14.92 4.10 -5.96
N TYR A 64 -14.98 2.80 -5.60
CA TYR A 64 -13.79 1.98 -5.41
C TYR A 64 -13.02 1.79 -6.71
N ARG A 65 -13.70 1.60 -7.85
CA ARG A 65 -13.05 1.49 -9.16
C ARG A 65 -12.29 2.78 -9.51
N GLU A 66 -12.96 3.92 -9.41
CA GLU A 66 -12.36 5.25 -9.65
C GLU A 66 -11.16 5.51 -8.73
N LEU A 67 -11.28 5.16 -7.44
CA LEU A 67 -10.17 5.29 -6.50
C LEU A 67 -9.01 4.38 -6.87
N SER A 68 -9.29 3.14 -7.26
CA SER A 68 -8.28 2.17 -7.67
C SER A 68 -7.48 2.70 -8.86
N GLU A 69 -8.15 3.25 -9.87
CA GLU A 69 -7.50 3.86 -11.03
C GLU A 69 -6.57 5.00 -10.64
N ARG A 70 -7.01 5.87 -9.72
CA ARG A 70 -6.17 6.96 -9.18
C ARG A 70 -4.96 6.43 -8.41
N VAL A 71 -5.13 5.41 -7.58
CA VAL A 71 -4.04 4.78 -6.82
C VAL A 71 -3.03 4.13 -7.78
N TYR A 72 -3.49 3.36 -8.77
CA TYR A 72 -2.62 2.77 -9.79
C TYR A 72 -1.85 3.84 -10.56
N GLY A 73 -2.50 4.95 -10.94
CA GLY A 73 -1.83 6.08 -11.60
C GLY A 73 -0.77 6.75 -10.72
N GLN A 74 -1.06 6.92 -9.42
CA GLN A 74 -0.12 7.51 -8.46
C GLN A 74 1.13 6.65 -8.25
N GLU A 75 0.96 5.33 -8.15
CA GLU A 75 2.08 4.38 -8.03
C GLU A 75 2.93 4.37 -9.30
N ILE A 76 2.33 4.21 -10.48
CA ILE A 76 3.06 4.23 -11.76
C ILE A 76 3.89 5.51 -11.91
N SER A 77 3.36 6.67 -11.49
CA SER A 77 4.09 7.93 -11.49
C SER A 77 5.31 7.94 -10.55
N ALA A 78 5.30 7.16 -9.46
CA ALA A 78 6.38 7.07 -8.50
C ALA A 78 7.49 6.09 -8.94
N GLN A 79 7.15 5.02 -9.68
CA GLN A 79 8.11 3.98 -10.13
C GLN A 79 8.64 4.21 -11.56
N SER A 80 8.90 5.46 -11.97
CA SER A 80 9.14 5.92 -13.35
C SER A 80 10.33 5.33 -14.15
N SER A 81 10.89 4.18 -13.76
CA SER A 81 11.87 3.39 -14.53
C SER A 81 11.19 2.17 -15.18
N VAL A 82 11.25 2.10 -16.52
CA VAL A 82 10.66 0.99 -17.31
C VAL A 82 11.23 -0.37 -16.90
N ALA A 83 12.50 -0.43 -16.50
CA ALA A 83 13.15 -1.66 -16.05
C ALA A 83 12.59 -2.15 -14.69
N ASP A 84 12.28 -1.23 -13.78
CA ASP A 84 11.74 -1.54 -12.46
C ASP A 84 10.25 -1.93 -12.53
N MET A 85 9.52 -1.41 -13.52
CA MET A 85 8.11 -1.71 -13.77
C MET A 85 7.84 -3.18 -14.12
N VAL A 86 8.72 -3.81 -14.92
CA VAL A 86 8.59 -5.23 -15.32
C VAL A 86 8.90 -6.18 -14.17
N LEU A 87 9.88 -5.82 -13.33
CA LEU A 87 10.31 -6.64 -12.20
C LEU A 87 9.38 -6.51 -10.98
N GLY A 88 8.69 -5.38 -10.83
CA GLY A 88 7.84 -5.06 -9.67
C GLY A 88 6.35 -5.40 -9.80
N GLN A 89 5.87 -5.91 -10.95
CA GLN A 89 4.44 -5.96 -11.26
C GLN A 89 3.59 -6.74 -10.24
N THR A 90 4.06 -7.90 -9.78
CA THR A 90 3.34 -8.71 -8.78
C THR A 90 3.29 -8.03 -7.40
N GLN A 91 4.37 -7.37 -7.00
CA GLN A 91 4.45 -6.65 -5.73
C GLN A 91 3.60 -5.36 -5.77
N LEU A 92 3.56 -4.69 -6.91
CA LEU A 92 2.72 -3.51 -7.17
C LEU A 92 1.25 -3.86 -7.02
N GLN A 93 0.78 -4.94 -7.65
CA GLN A 93 -0.62 -5.35 -7.58
C GLN A 93 -1.07 -5.73 -6.16
N SER A 94 -0.20 -6.38 -5.39
CA SER A 94 -0.46 -6.71 -3.98
C SER A 94 -0.54 -5.45 -3.10
N SER A 95 0.39 -4.50 -3.30
CA SER A 95 0.46 -3.26 -2.54
C SER A 95 -0.76 -2.36 -2.79
N VAL A 96 -1.14 -2.18 -4.06
CA VAL A 96 -2.33 -1.39 -4.44
C VAL A 96 -3.60 -2.01 -3.86
N SER A 97 -3.76 -3.33 -3.94
CA SER A 97 -4.91 -4.04 -3.35
C SER A 97 -4.99 -3.89 -1.83
N GLY A 98 -3.84 -3.85 -1.14
CA GLY A 98 -3.77 -3.58 0.30
C GLY A 98 -4.14 -2.14 0.66
N VAL A 99 -3.64 -1.16 -0.11
CA VAL A 99 -3.89 0.28 0.08
C VAL A 99 -5.36 0.63 -0.16
N ILE A 100 -5.98 0.13 -1.24
CA ILE A 100 -7.39 0.42 -1.57
C ILE A 100 -8.34 -0.05 -0.45
N ARG A 101 -7.99 -1.11 0.28
CA ARG A 101 -8.78 -1.59 1.44
C ARG A 101 -8.80 -0.60 2.61
N GLY A 102 -7.83 0.30 2.69
CA GLY A 102 -7.76 1.39 3.66
C GLY A 102 -8.67 2.57 3.34
N ALA A 103 -9.36 2.58 2.20
CA ALA A 103 -10.24 3.68 1.83
C ALA A 103 -11.48 3.74 2.72
N ARG A 104 -11.83 4.95 3.18
CA ARG A 104 -12.99 5.22 4.03
C ARG A 104 -14.10 5.93 3.26
N VAL A 105 -15.36 5.62 3.62
CA VAL A 105 -16.52 6.35 3.09
C VAL A 105 -16.62 7.68 3.79
N LYS A 106 -16.46 8.77 3.04
CA LYS A 106 -16.62 10.14 3.55
C LYS A 106 -18.09 10.50 3.64
N ARG A 107 -18.84 10.25 2.56
CA ARG A 107 -20.28 10.55 2.45
C ARG A 107 -20.96 9.55 1.52
N SER A 108 -22.24 9.31 1.78
CA SER A 108 -23.07 8.44 0.95
C SER A 108 -24.51 8.94 1.05
N TYR A 109 -25.10 9.35 -0.07
CA TYR A 109 -26.42 10.01 -0.10
C TYR A 109 -27.10 9.85 -1.47
N ALA A 110 -28.43 9.90 -1.48
CA ALA A 110 -29.20 9.99 -2.71
C ALA A 110 -29.39 11.47 -3.09
N LEU A 111 -29.22 11.77 -4.38
CA LEU A 111 -29.56 13.04 -5.01
C LEU A 111 -30.39 12.73 -6.25
N ASP A 112 -31.65 13.16 -6.22
CA ASP A 112 -32.66 12.83 -7.24
C ASP A 112 -32.75 11.31 -7.47
N ASP A 113 -32.55 10.86 -8.72
CA ASP A 113 -32.54 9.45 -9.09
C ASP A 113 -31.15 8.79 -8.96
N THR A 114 -30.15 9.44 -8.36
CA THR A 114 -28.78 8.90 -8.29
C THR A 114 -28.31 8.76 -6.86
N TYR A 115 -27.78 7.58 -6.53
CA TYR A 115 -27.04 7.37 -5.30
C TYR A 115 -25.57 7.72 -5.52
N ILE A 116 -25.01 8.53 -4.62
CA ILE A 116 -23.66 9.06 -4.68
C ILE A 116 -22.88 8.56 -3.47
N THR A 117 -21.68 8.03 -3.71
CA THR A 117 -20.75 7.62 -2.65
C THR A 117 -19.39 8.27 -2.85
N GLU A 118 -18.90 8.96 -1.83
CA GLU A 118 -17.60 9.62 -1.81
C GLU A 118 -16.64 8.82 -0.93
N LEU A 119 -15.54 8.34 -1.52
CA LEU A 119 -14.45 7.67 -0.83
C LEU A 119 -13.25 8.59 -0.67
N GLU A 120 -12.51 8.37 0.40
CA GLU A 120 -11.25 9.04 0.68
C GLU A 120 -10.21 8.02 1.14
N LEU A 121 -8.95 8.25 0.76
CA LEU A 121 -7.80 7.45 1.10
C LEU A 121 -6.70 8.38 1.58
N ASP A 122 -6.38 8.29 2.87
CA ASP A 122 -5.31 9.05 3.49
C ASP A 122 -4.08 8.15 3.66
N PHE A 123 -3.01 8.45 2.91
CA PHE A 123 -1.78 7.67 2.98
C PHE A 123 -1.04 7.82 4.31
N ALA A 124 -1.27 8.91 5.07
CA ALA A 124 -0.70 9.07 6.40
C ALA A 124 -1.29 8.04 7.37
N GLU A 125 -2.60 7.81 7.30
CA GLU A 125 -3.29 6.83 8.13
C GLU A 125 -2.81 5.40 7.81
N ILE A 126 -2.68 5.07 6.52
CA ILE A 126 -2.18 3.78 6.06
C ILE A 126 -0.73 3.56 6.51
N TYR A 127 0.11 4.58 6.37
CA TYR A 127 1.50 4.54 6.79
C TYR A 127 1.62 4.22 8.28
N GLN A 128 0.81 4.87 9.13
CA GLN A 128 0.79 4.61 10.56
C GLN A 128 0.39 3.17 10.88
N VAL A 129 -0.63 2.63 10.20
CA VAL A 129 -1.06 1.23 10.37
C VAL A 129 0.06 0.26 10.01
N ILE A 130 0.71 0.44 8.85
CA ILE A 130 1.82 -0.42 8.41
C ILE A 130 3.00 -0.31 9.38
N ALA A 131 3.39 0.91 9.77
CA ALA A 131 4.50 1.16 10.68
C ALA A 131 4.27 0.53 12.07
N SER A 132 3.02 0.46 12.53
CA SER A 132 2.68 -0.17 13.83
C SER A 132 2.85 -1.69 13.84
N GLN A 133 2.76 -2.33 12.66
CA GLN A 133 2.88 -3.79 12.52
C GLN A 133 4.33 -4.25 12.33
N VAL A 134 5.18 -3.35 11.81
CA VAL A 134 6.61 -3.59 11.70
C VAL A 134 7.25 -3.29 13.07
N THR A 135 7.24 -4.26 13.98
CA THR A 135 8.12 -4.18 15.16
C THR A 135 9.55 -3.97 14.64
N PRO A 136 10.26 -2.89 15.02
CA PRO A 136 11.66 -2.77 14.66
C PRO A 136 12.40 -3.89 15.38
N ARG A 137 12.70 -4.98 14.67
CA ARG A 137 13.82 -5.84 15.04
C ARG A 137 15.07 -5.04 14.71
N THR A 138 15.33 -3.99 15.47
CA THR A 138 16.71 -3.64 15.77
C THR A 138 17.27 -4.88 16.45
N GLU A 139 18.02 -5.69 15.70
CA GLU A 139 19.14 -6.37 16.30
C GLU A 139 19.87 -5.30 17.10
N GLN A 140 19.74 -5.38 18.43
CA GLN A 140 20.72 -4.79 19.31
C GLN A 140 22.04 -5.42 18.87
N ILE A 141 22.79 -4.72 18.02
CA ILE A 141 24.21 -4.96 17.88
C ILE A 141 24.73 -4.61 19.25
N ASP A 142 24.88 -5.64 20.08
CA ASP A 142 25.53 -5.54 21.37
C ASP A 142 26.92 -4.96 21.10
N SER A 143 27.12 -3.70 21.50
CA SER A 143 28.38 -2.99 21.37
C SER A 143 29.50 -3.57 22.26
N THR A 144 29.30 -4.77 22.81
CA THR A 144 30.27 -5.45 23.68
C THR A 144 31.38 -6.16 22.91
N ILE A 145 31.31 -6.32 21.58
CA ILE A 145 32.41 -6.91 20.79
C ILE A 145 33.09 -5.84 19.92
N ALA A 146 33.61 -4.82 20.58
CA ALA A 146 34.63 -3.94 20.04
C ALA A 146 35.70 -3.69 21.12
N PHE A 147 36.47 -4.74 21.42
CA PHE A 147 37.76 -4.68 22.09
C PHE A 147 38.68 -5.74 21.49
#